data_AF-A0A379SL61-F1
#
_entry.id   AF-A0A379SL61-F1
#
_cell.length_a   1.000
_cell.length_b   1.000
_cell.length_c   1.000
_cell.angle_alpha   90.00
_cell.angle_beta   90.00
_cell.angle_gamma   90.00
#
_symmetry.space_group_name_H-M   'P 1'
#
loop_
_entity.id
_entity.type
_entity.pdbx_description
1 polymer ?
#
loop_
_entity_poly.entity_id
_entity_poly.type
_entity_poly.pdbx_seq_one_letter_code
_entity_poly.pdbx_strand_id
1 'polypeptide(L)' 'MRNGDYVGVYSPLEGLDVSHVGIVVRHDGQVWFRNASSLAANRKVVDSPFLEYMRAKPGIVVLRAE' A
#
# COMPACT_ATOMS: atom_id res chain seq x y z
N MET A 1 7.48 10.04 1.15
CA MET A 1 6.24 9.68 0.45
C MET A 1 5.35 10.90 0.28
N ARG A 2 4.75 11.07 -0.89
CA ARG A 2 3.88 12.19 -1.29
C ARG A 2 2.53 11.65 -1.77
N ASN A 3 1.50 12.50 -1.80
CA ASN A 3 0.20 12.11 -2.37
C ASN A 3 0.38 11.64 -3.81
N GLY A 4 -0.24 10.53 -4.15
CA GLY A 4 -0.17 9.95 -5.49
C GLY A 4 1.00 9.00 -5.74
N ASP A 5 1.94 8.85 -4.80
CA ASP A 5 2.98 7.80 -4.92
C ASP A 5 2.31 6.42 -5.00
N TYR A 6 2.67 5.64 -6.02
CA TYR A 6 2.25 4.24 -6.13
C TYR A 6 3.17 3.37 -5.28
N VAL A 7 2.58 2.45 -4.52
CA VAL A 7 3.30 1.61 -3.57
C VAL A 7 2.98 0.15 -3.85
N GLY A 8 4.03 -0.64 -4.05
CA GLY A 8 3.96 -2.10 -4.12
C GLY A 8 4.56 -2.73 -2.88
N VAL A 9 3.93 -3.79 -2.39
CA VAL A 9 4.44 -4.65 -1.32
C VAL A 9 5.20 -5.82 -1.93
N TYR A 10 6.45 -6.03 -1.51
CA TYR A 10 7.23 -7.18 -1.98
C TYR A 10 6.56 -8.50 -1.59
N SER A 11 6.51 -9.41 -2.55
CA SER A 11 6.02 -10.76 -2.36
C SER A 11 7.15 -11.67 -1.86
N PRO A 12 6.88 -12.56 -0.89
CA PRO A 12 7.82 -13.62 -0.50
C PRO A 12 7.75 -14.85 -1.43
N LEU A 13 6.82 -14.90 -2.38
CA LEU A 13 6.61 -16.04 -3.27
C LEU A 13 7.59 -16.02 -4.44
N GLU A 14 8.18 -17.18 -4.74
CA GLU A 14 9.07 -17.35 -5.89
C GLU A 14 8.36 -17.04 -7.21
N GLY A 15 9.02 -16.28 -8.10
CA GLY A 15 8.47 -15.89 -9.39
C GLY A 15 7.43 -14.76 -9.34
N LEU A 16 7.18 -14.16 -8.16
CA LEU A 16 6.32 -12.99 -8.01
C LEU A 16 7.04 -11.89 -7.24
N ASP A 17 7.19 -10.71 -7.84
CA ASP A 17 7.93 -9.60 -7.22
C ASP A 17 7.05 -8.79 -6.25
N VAL A 18 5.81 -8.51 -6.63
CA VAL A 18 4.87 -7.64 -5.88
C VAL A 18 3.55 -8.35 -5.68
N SER A 19 3.11 -8.51 -4.43
CA SER A 19 1.88 -9.24 -4.11
C SER A 19 0.64 -8.35 -3.99
N HIS A 20 0.83 -7.06 -3.72
CA HIS A 20 -0.28 -6.14 -3.49
C HIS A 20 0.18 -4.69 -3.64
N VAL A 21 -0.75 -3.82 -4.02
CA VAL A 21 -0.45 -2.44 -4.43
C VAL A 21 -1.50 -1.46 -3.91
N GLY A 22 -1.14 -0.19 -3.89
CA GLY A 22 -2.03 0.91 -3.55
C GLY A 22 -1.35 2.26 -3.75
N ILE A 23 -1.99 3.32 -3.25
CA ILE A 23 -1.56 4.71 -3.45
C ILE A 23 -1.36 5.38 -2.09
N VAL A 24 -0.32 6.20 -1.96
CA VAL A 24 -0.14 7.07 -0.81
C VAL A 24 -1.14 8.20 -0.84
N VAL A 25 -1.88 8.34 0.25
CA VAL A 25 -2.75 9.50 0.52
C VAL A 25 -2.35 10.11 1.87
N ARG A 26 -2.26 11.42 1.93
CA ARG A 26 -2.00 12.20 3.15
C ARG A 26 -3.24 13.00 3.45
N HIS A 27 -3.79 12.77 4.64
CA HIS A 27 -4.81 13.58 5.27
C HIS A 27 -4.60 13.52 6.78
N ASP A 28 -5.09 14.54 7.49
CA ASP A 28 -5.01 14.64 8.96
C ASP A 28 -3.58 14.55 9.52
N GLY A 29 -2.59 15.06 8.77
CA GLY A 29 -1.18 15.02 9.17
C GLY A 29 -0.53 13.63 9.11
N GLN A 30 -1.26 12.61 8.63
CA GLN A 30 -0.82 11.21 8.58
C GLN A 30 -0.64 10.71 7.15
N VAL A 31 0.05 9.58 7.00
CA VAL A 31 0.22 8.87 5.73
C VAL A 31 -0.65 7.62 5.76
N TRP A 32 -1.48 7.48 4.73
CA TRP A 32 -2.43 6.41 4.55
C TRP A 32 -2.09 5.61 3.30
N PHE A 33 -2.36 4.31 3.37
CA PHE A 33 -2.30 3.39 2.24
C PHE A 33 -3.72 3.18 1.72
N ARG A 34 -4.03 3.79 0.57
CA ARG A 34 -5.30 3.58 -0.12
C ARG A 34 -5.19 2.36 -1.03
N ASN A 35 -6.00 1.33 -0.80
CA ASN A 35 -5.95 0.10 -1.59
C ASN A 35 -7.34 -0.51 -1.81
N ALA A 36 -7.47 -1.29 -2.89
CA ALA A 36 -8.64 -2.14 -3.10
C ALA A 36 -8.51 -3.41 -2.26
N SER A 37 -9.14 -3.43 -1.08
CA SER A 37 -8.98 -4.54 -0.13
C SER A 37 -9.88 -5.72 -0.48
N SER A 38 -9.28 -6.89 -0.71
CA SER A 38 -9.98 -8.16 -0.93
C SER A 38 -10.52 -8.81 0.35
N LEU A 39 -10.08 -8.36 1.54
CA LEU A 39 -10.59 -8.84 2.84
C LEU A 39 -12.12 -8.75 2.89
N ALA A 40 -12.77 -9.80 3.39
CA ALA A 40 -14.22 -9.91 3.46
C ALA A 40 -14.89 -8.71 4.17
N ALA A 41 -14.26 -8.19 5.22
CA ALA A 41 -14.74 -7.03 5.98
C ALA A 41 -14.73 -5.72 5.17
N ASN A 42 -13.91 -5.63 4.12
CA ASN A 42 -13.74 -4.42 3.34
C ASN A 42 -14.45 -4.53 1.98
N ARG A 43 -13.98 -5.45 1.12
CA ARG A 43 -14.47 -5.65 -0.26
C ARG A 43 -14.68 -4.35 -1.06
N LYS A 44 -13.86 -3.34 -0.77
CA LYS A 44 -13.94 -1.98 -1.32
C LYS A 44 -12.58 -1.28 -1.19
N VAL A 45 -12.50 -0.09 -1.76
CA VAL A 45 -11.35 0.80 -1.54
C VAL A 45 -11.39 1.32 -0.10
N VAL A 46 -10.27 1.17 0.60
CA VAL A 46 -10.11 1.61 1.99
C VAL A 46 -8.79 2.34 2.17
N ASP A 47 -8.74 3.19 3.20
CA ASP A 47 -7.51 3.81 3.68
C ASP A 47 -7.08 3.10 4.97
N SER A 48 -5.91 2.48 4.93
CA SER A 48 -5.31 1.82 6.10
C SER A 48 -4.14 2.66 6.62
N PRO A 49 -3.89 2.74 7.94
CA PRO A 49 -2.72 3.42 8.48
C PRO A 49 -1.44 2.85 7.87
N PHE A 50 -0.65 3.69 7.18
CA PHE A 50 0.43 3.19 6.32
C PHE A 50 1.48 2.39 7.10
N LEU A 51 1.97 2.96 8.22
CA LEU A 51 3.01 2.32 9.03
C LEU A 51 2.54 1.01 9.66
N GLU A 52 1.29 0.93 10.09
CA GLU A 52 0.72 -0.28 10.68
C GLU A 52 0.58 -1.38 9.63
N TYR A 53 0.03 -1.04 8.47
CA TYR A 53 -0.16 -1.98 7.37
C TYR A 53 1.18 -2.54 6.86
N MET A 54 2.19 -1.68 6.72
CA MET A 54 3.49 -2.04 6.15
C MET A 54 4.41 -2.76 7.15
N ARG A 55 4.18 -2.62 8.47
CA ARG A 55 5.04 -3.20 9.52
C ARG A 55 5.27 -4.70 9.36
N ALA A 56 4.25 -5.43 8.93
CA ALA A 56 4.29 -6.88 8.77
C ALA A 56 4.69 -7.33 7.35
N LYS A 57 5.11 -6.42 6.48
CA LYS A 57 5.46 -6.72 5.08
C LYS A 57 6.99 -6.82 4.91
N PRO A 58 7.50 -7.65 3.98
CA PRO A 58 8.94 -7.80 3.77
C PRO A 58 9.65 -6.50 3.36
N GLY A 59 8.94 -5.62 2.67
CA GLY A 59 9.40 -4.31 2.24
C GLY A 59 8.44 -3.72 1.21
N ILE A 60 8.79 -2.55 0.69
CA ILE A 60 7.98 -1.84 -0.30
C ILE A 60 8.84 -1.28 -1.43
N VAL A 61 8.23 -1.15 -2.61
CA VAL A 61 8.71 -0.35 -3.73
C VAL A 61 7.81 0.88 -3.90
N VAL A 62 8.40 2.01 -4.24
CA VAL A 62 7.69 3.27 -4.45
C VAL A 62 7.97 3.77 -5.86
N LEU A 63 6.91 3.99 -6.63
CA LEU A 63 6.96 4.60 -7.95
C LEU A 63 6.25 5.95 -7.92
N ARG A 64 6.88 6.97 -8.50
CA ARG A 64 6.27 8.28 -8.72
C ARG A 64 6.27 8.57 -10.21
N ALA A 65 5.08 8.83 -10.76
CA ALA A 65 4.95 9.35 -12.12
C ALA A 65 5.47 10.79 -12.19
N GLU A 66 6.13 11.12 -13.29
CA GLU A 66 6.60 12.49 -13.59
C GLU A 66 5.46 13.43 -13.98
#